data_AF-A7SNB6-F1
#
_entry.id   AF-A7SNB6-F1
#
_cell.length_a   1.000
_cell.length_b   1.000
_cell.length_c   1.000
_cell.angle_alpha   90.00
_cell.angle_beta   90.00
_cell.angle_gamma   90.00
#
_symmetry.space_group_name_H-M   'P 1'
#
loop_
_entity.id
_entity.type
_entity.pdbx_description
1 polymer ?
#
loop_
_entity_poly.entity_id
_entity_poly.type
_entity_poly.pdbx_seq_one_letter_code
_entity_poly.pdbx_strand_id
1 'polypeptide(L)'
;MELVAALLLLIQRQILNGGMSHRRAETLYPLNAEHRTRDISGNGLPAGIASGVTLDKGPDGREGGAYYFSGTSSSYIEIPYHAKIDTREYYMESARVRFLFTSCAVSKNERIRLAAVAFDSRSFRGRMACLQIYNEALTLKQIRKSSGLCSEELIRPCINYTPIEDVTRAFNQTWYRLKGQQQISTQGPQSNLGLSGWMRGPHPQREIGAVERDLCFGDVRGSCQHKASVTVRHCFGYYVYKFIGLPQEHLQISVDKDVDAETLPERIFQERPRFQLTDHVFYEESNVPSPAQCVEYCLVAGEKCESLNYSSKDNGTCQLNNATASGYGHHLLANQSWAYFHPIALV
;
A
#
# COMPACT_ATOMS: atom_id res chain seq x y z
N MET A 1 0.23 13.57 -42.35
CA MET A 1 0.95 12.28 -42.38
C MET A 1 2.41 12.59 -42.69
N GLU A 2 3.34 11.80 -42.17
CA GLU A 2 4.80 12.00 -42.18
C GLU A 2 5.37 12.92 -41.08
N LEU A 3 5.53 12.33 -39.90
CA LEU A 3 6.71 12.48 -39.02
C LEU A 3 6.72 11.43 -37.89
N VAL A 4 6.05 10.28 -38.10
CA VAL A 4 5.89 9.21 -37.10
C VAL A 4 6.99 8.13 -37.20
N ALA A 5 7.90 8.22 -38.18
CA ALA A 5 8.85 7.13 -38.46
C ALA A 5 10.31 7.36 -37.99
N ALA A 6 10.70 8.56 -37.53
CA ALA A 6 12.13 8.84 -37.26
C ALA A 6 12.57 8.68 -35.79
N LEU A 7 11.66 8.74 -34.81
CA LEU A 7 12.04 8.63 -33.39
C LEU A 7 12.01 7.20 -32.83
N LEU A 8 11.35 6.27 -33.55
CA LEU A 8 11.29 4.85 -33.19
C LEU A 8 12.58 4.07 -33.49
N LEU A 9 13.48 4.61 -34.33
CA LEU A 9 14.69 3.92 -34.80
C LEU A 9 15.95 4.17 -33.96
N LEU A 10 15.97 5.17 -33.07
CA LEU A 10 17.15 5.45 -32.22
C LEU A 10 17.11 4.73 -30.86
N ILE A 11 15.95 4.24 -30.43
CA ILE A 11 15.79 3.53 -29.14
C ILE A 11 16.17 2.03 -29.26
N GLN A 12 16.22 1.48 -30.47
CA GLN A 12 16.33 0.03 -30.68
C GLN A 12 17.76 -0.53 -30.65
N ARG A 13 18.82 0.28 -30.45
CA ARG A 13 20.21 -0.18 -30.61
C ARG A 13 21.06 -0.40 -29.36
N GLN A 14 20.54 -0.20 -28.14
CA GLN A 14 21.34 -0.46 -26.92
C GLN A 14 20.68 -1.36 -25.85
N ILE A 15 19.50 -1.94 -26.11
CA ILE A 15 18.81 -2.81 -25.13
C ILE A 15 18.87 -4.27 -25.58
N LEU A 16 20.07 -4.79 -25.78
CA LEU A 16 20.32 -6.23 -25.84
C LEU A 16 21.59 -6.48 -25.04
N ASN A 17 21.42 -6.89 -23.78
CA ASN A 17 22.33 -7.65 -22.91
C ASN A 17 22.31 -7.10 -21.47
N GLY A 18 21.34 -7.58 -20.68
CA GLY A 18 21.32 -7.40 -19.24
C GLY A 18 20.25 -8.28 -18.62
N GLY A 19 20.68 -9.35 -17.94
CA GLY A 19 19.80 -10.37 -17.35
C GLY A 19 18.80 -9.83 -16.32
N MET A 20 17.77 -10.65 -16.06
CA MET A 20 16.68 -10.42 -15.13
C MET A 20 17.18 -10.12 -13.71
N SER A 21 17.34 -8.83 -13.39
CA SER A 21 17.45 -8.34 -12.01
C SER A 21 16.30 -7.37 -11.73
N HIS A 22 15.66 -7.54 -10.57
CA HIS A 22 14.54 -6.74 -10.11
C HIS A 22 15.04 -5.31 -9.81
N ARG A 23 14.89 -4.38 -10.76
CA ARG A 23 15.32 -2.98 -10.57
C ARG A 23 14.36 -2.28 -9.59
N ARG A 24 14.90 -1.76 -8.49
CA ARG A 24 14.17 -1.10 -7.39
C ARG A 24 13.95 0.38 -7.73
N ALA A 25 12.81 0.95 -7.34
CA ALA A 25 12.62 2.41 -7.43
C ALA A 25 13.65 3.11 -6.53
N GLU A 26 14.30 4.15 -7.05
CA GLU A 26 15.23 4.97 -6.25
C GLU A 26 14.48 5.82 -5.22
N THR A 27 13.21 6.11 -5.49
CA THR A 27 12.35 6.83 -4.56
C THR A 27 10.90 6.43 -4.73
N LEU A 28 10.16 6.52 -3.63
CA LEU A 28 8.73 6.24 -3.54
C LEU A 28 8.11 7.30 -2.63
N TYR A 29 7.32 8.19 -3.21
CA TYR A 29 6.57 9.22 -2.49
C TYR A 29 5.08 8.87 -2.51
N PRO A 30 4.50 8.38 -1.39
CA PRO A 30 3.07 8.35 -1.19
C PRO A 30 2.61 9.80 -0.98
N LEU A 31 1.89 10.34 -1.95
CA LEU A 31 1.46 11.73 -1.97
C LEU A 31 0.09 11.84 -1.28
N ASN A 32 0.08 11.67 0.05
CA ASN A 32 -1.13 11.60 0.87
C ASN A 32 -0.97 12.34 2.22
N ALA A 33 -2.02 12.41 3.03
CA ALA A 33 -2.04 13.15 4.30
C ALA A 33 -1.03 12.64 5.34
N GLU A 34 -0.81 11.32 5.37
CA GLU A 34 0.05 10.62 6.34
C GLU A 34 1.54 10.83 6.04
N HIS A 35 1.91 10.62 4.78
CA HIS A 35 3.30 10.70 4.33
C HIS A 35 3.68 12.09 3.84
N ARG A 36 2.68 12.93 3.53
CA ARG A 36 2.82 14.23 2.88
C ARG A 36 3.61 14.06 1.59
N THR A 37 4.83 14.56 1.56
CA THR A 37 5.75 14.51 0.44
C THR A 37 7.06 13.82 0.83
N ARG A 38 7.03 12.93 1.84
CA ARG A 38 8.21 12.20 2.32
C ARG A 38 8.47 10.95 1.48
N ASP A 39 9.74 10.70 1.18
CA ASP A 39 10.20 9.46 0.56
C ASP A 39 10.18 8.32 1.59
N ILE A 40 9.64 7.17 1.19
CA ILE A 40 9.63 5.94 1.99
C ILE A 40 10.48 4.82 1.39
N SER A 41 11.23 5.09 0.31
CA SER A 41 12.09 4.08 -0.30
C SER A 41 13.23 3.60 0.62
N GLY A 42 13.51 4.35 1.70
CA GLY A 42 14.62 4.11 2.61
C GLY A 42 15.96 4.66 2.09
N ASN A 43 15.95 5.43 1.00
CA ASN A 43 17.15 5.99 0.41
C ASN A 43 17.61 7.32 1.01
N GLY A 44 16.82 7.89 1.94
CA GLY A 44 17.15 9.10 2.68
C GLY A 44 16.92 10.39 1.88
N LEU A 45 16.01 10.37 0.91
CA LEU A 45 15.71 11.57 0.13
C LEU A 45 14.95 12.61 0.95
N PRO A 46 15.16 13.91 0.66
CA PRO A 46 14.42 14.98 1.32
C PRO A 46 12.95 14.97 0.94
N ALA A 47 12.09 15.46 1.83
CA ALA A 47 10.69 15.65 1.52
C ALA A 47 10.49 16.69 0.40
N GLY A 48 9.49 16.47 -0.45
CA GLY A 48 9.07 17.44 -1.44
C GLY A 48 8.45 18.70 -0.81
N ILE A 49 8.48 19.81 -1.53
CA ILE A 49 7.92 21.09 -1.13
C ILE A 49 6.61 21.29 -1.90
N ALA A 50 5.50 21.15 -1.20
CA ALA A 50 4.16 21.36 -1.74
C ALA A 50 3.78 22.85 -1.73
N SER A 51 3.31 23.38 -2.86
CA SER A 51 2.84 24.75 -3.02
C SER A 51 1.51 24.77 -3.76
N GLY A 52 0.51 25.48 -3.22
CA GLY A 52 -0.77 25.69 -3.91
C GLY A 52 -1.56 24.41 -4.20
N VAL A 53 -1.24 23.31 -3.52
CA VAL A 53 -1.93 22.02 -3.62
C VAL A 53 -2.79 21.77 -2.39
N THR A 54 -3.83 20.97 -2.55
CA THR A 54 -4.73 20.56 -1.47
C THR A 54 -4.78 19.04 -1.39
N LEU A 55 -5.17 18.50 -0.24
CA LEU A 55 -5.46 17.09 -0.09
C LEU A 55 -6.87 16.80 -0.63
N ASP A 56 -7.02 15.68 -1.31
CA ASP A 56 -8.26 15.23 -1.93
C ASP A 56 -8.33 13.69 -1.87
N LYS A 57 -9.44 13.12 -2.33
CA LYS A 57 -9.68 11.68 -2.35
C LYS A 57 -8.64 10.96 -3.19
N GLY A 58 -7.99 9.98 -2.57
CA GLY A 58 -7.07 9.08 -3.24
C GLY A 58 -7.75 8.15 -4.25
N PRO A 59 -6.97 7.32 -4.95
CA PRO A 59 -7.53 6.27 -5.81
C PRO A 59 -8.31 5.22 -5.01
N ASP A 60 -8.13 5.19 -3.68
CA ASP A 60 -8.89 4.41 -2.71
C ASP A 60 -10.21 5.04 -2.28
N GLY A 61 -10.48 6.27 -2.75
CA GLY A 61 -11.65 7.04 -2.36
C GLY A 61 -11.53 7.69 -0.98
N ARG A 62 -10.45 7.46 -0.23
CA ARG A 62 -10.25 8.03 1.11
C ARG A 62 -9.83 9.48 1.03
N GLU A 63 -10.42 10.30 1.89
CA GLU A 63 -10.00 11.70 2.05
C GLU A 63 -8.52 11.80 2.40
N GLY A 64 -7.83 12.73 1.75
CA GLY A 64 -6.39 12.90 1.89
C GLY A 64 -5.53 11.78 1.32
N GLY A 65 -6.10 10.87 0.52
CA GLY A 65 -5.36 9.82 -0.19
C GLY A 65 -4.59 10.32 -1.44
N ALA A 66 -4.77 11.57 -1.85
CA ALA A 66 -4.01 12.20 -2.93
C ALA A 66 -3.82 13.71 -2.72
N TYR A 67 -2.85 14.29 -3.42
CA TYR A 67 -2.81 15.74 -3.64
C TYR A 67 -3.57 16.11 -4.91
N TYR A 68 -4.42 17.13 -4.82
CA TYR A 68 -5.07 17.80 -5.94
C TYR A 68 -4.28 19.04 -6.38
N PHE A 69 -4.03 19.10 -7.68
CA PHE A 69 -3.38 20.19 -8.39
C PHE A 69 -4.43 20.99 -9.16
N SER A 70 -4.46 22.30 -8.96
CA SER A 70 -5.48 23.18 -9.54
C SER A 70 -5.26 23.51 -11.02
N GLY A 71 -4.08 23.19 -11.58
CA GLY A 71 -3.70 23.58 -12.93
C GLY A 71 -3.24 25.04 -13.04
N THR A 72 -2.62 25.58 -11.98
CA THR A 72 -1.98 26.89 -11.99
C THR A 72 -0.47 26.75 -11.87
N SER A 73 0.29 27.76 -12.29
CA SER A 73 1.75 27.79 -12.12
C SER A 73 2.20 27.80 -10.64
N SER A 74 1.30 28.15 -9.72
CA SER A 74 1.52 28.15 -8.27
C SER A 74 1.17 26.82 -7.59
N SER A 75 0.54 25.88 -8.31
CA SER A 75 0.11 24.57 -7.82
C SER A 75 1.08 23.48 -8.26
N TYR A 76 2.08 23.19 -7.43
CA TYR A 76 3.13 22.22 -7.74
C TYR A 76 3.66 21.52 -6.48
N ILE A 77 4.35 20.40 -6.68
CA ILE A 77 5.21 19.79 -5.66
C ILE A 77 6.62 19.75 -6.23
N GLU A 78 7.58 20.23 -5.46
CA GLU A 78 8.98 20.29 -5.88
C GLU A 78 9.82 19.31 -5.07
N ILE A 79 10.46 18.35 -5.74
CA ILE A 79 11.41 17.42 -5.10
C ILE A 79 12.79 18.07 -5.13
N PRO A 80 13.42 18.30 -3.96
CA PRO A 80 14.76 18.87 -3.90
C PRO A 80 15.78 17.96 -4.60
N TYR A 81 16.84 18.55 -5.13
CA TYR A 81 17.93 17.82 -5.75
C TYR A 81 18.55 16.81 -4.77
N HIS A 82 18.82 15.61 -5.26
CA HIS A 82 19.54 14.58 -4.52
C HIS A 82 20.33 13.68 -5.49
N ALA A 83 21.59 13.38 -5.18
CA ALA A 83 22.51 12.68 -6.09
C ALA A 83 22.01 11.30 -6.56
N LYS A 84 21.21 10.60 -5.73
CA LYS A 84 20.63 9.27 -6.08
C LYS A 84 19.58 9.33 -7.21
N ILE A 85 18.98 10.48 -7.44
CA ILE A 85 17.98 10.70 -8.49
C ILE A 85 18.49 11.65 -9.57
N ASP A 86 19.80 11.91 -9.60
CA ASP A 86 20.44 12.75 -10.63
C ASP A 86 20.58 11.95 -11.94
N THR A 87 19.51 11.93 -12.73
CA THR A 87 19.42 11.09 -13.93
C THR A 87 19.17 11.92 -15.18
N ARG A 88 19.69 11.43 -16.32
CA ARG A 88 19.53 12.09 -17.63
C ARG A 88 18.14 11.88 -18.24
N GLU A 89 17.38 10.91 -17.74
CA GLU A 89 16.00 10.61 -18.15
C GLU A 89 15.16 10.21 -16.92
N TYR A 90 13.92 10.70 -16.86
CA TYR A 90 12.96 10.40 -15.80
C TYR A 90 11.70 9.76 -16.40
N TYR A 91 11.21 8.70 -15.78
CA TYR A 91 9.96 8.01 -16.16
C TYR A 91 9.01 8.04 -14.95
N MET A 92 7.82 8.64 -15.12
CA MET A 92 6.77 8.68 -14.10
C MET A 92 5.57 7.85 -14.54
N GLU A 93 4.99 7.07 -13.61
CA GLU A 93 3.73 6.36 -13.81
C GLU A 93 2.69 6.92 -12.83
N SER A 94 1.53 7.36 -13.34
CA SER A 94 0.36 7.64 -12.51
C SER A 94 -0.83 6.85 -13.06
N ALA A 95 -1.49 6.10 -12.18
CA ALA A 95 -2.63 5.28 -12.54
C ALA A 95 -3.74 6.17 -13.14
N ARG A 96 -4.18 5.79 -14.34
CA ARG A 96 -5.29 6.36 -15.12
C ARG A 96 -5.12 7.69 -15.84
N VAL A 97 -3.89 8.17 -16.08
CA VAL A 97 -3.72 9.14 -17.17
C VAL A 97 -2.56 8.79 -18.07
N ARG A 98 -2.88 8.56 -19.34
CA ARG A 98 -1.93 8.42 -20.44
C ARG A 98 -1.31 9.79 -20.70
N PHE A 99 -0.40 10.21 -19.83
CA PHE A 99 0.48 11.35 -20.09
C PHE A 99 1.91 10.84 -20.11
N LEU A 100 2.43 10.59 -21.32
CA LEU A 100 3.84 10.88 -21.57
C LEU A 100 3.97 12.40 -21.45
N PHE A 101 4.40 12.90 -20.29
CA PHE A 101 4.74 14.31 -20.21
C PHE A 101 6.05 14.56 -20.95
N THR A 102 5.92 15.39 -21.97
CA THR A 102 6.99 16.09 -22.68
C THR A 102 7.77 16.98 -21.72
N SER A 103 9.09 16.81 -21.71
CA SER A 103 10.15 17.62 -21.08
C SER A 103 10.19 17.68 -19.54
N CYS A 104 10.93 16.78 -18.91
CA CYS A 104 11.75 17.16 -17.76
C CYS A 104 12.87 18.07 -18.29
N ALA A 105 12.92 19.33 -17.85
CA ALA A 105 13.99 20.23 -18.23
C ALA A 105 15.34 19.67 -17.75
N VAL A 106 16.33 19.73 -18.64
CA VAL A 106 17.71 19.31 -18.41
C VAL A 106 18.50 20.54 -18.00
N SER A 107 18.90 20.61 -16.73
CA SER A 107 20.05 21.41 -16.31
C SER A 107 20.68 20.82 -15.05
N LYS A 108 22.00 20.83 -14.99
CA LYS A 108 22.76 20.43 -13.79
C LYS A 108 22.26 21.27 -12.60
N ASN A 109 21.93 20.61 -11.49
CA ASN A 109 21.33 21.20 -10.26
C ASN A 109 19.82 21.51 -10.27
N GLU A 110 19.03 21.05 -11.23
CA GLU A 110 17.59 21.37 -11.23
C GLU A 110 16.74 20.47 -10.31
N ARG A 111 15.80 21.14 -9.63
CA ARG A 111 14.79 20.56 -8.73
C ARG A 111 13.68 19.96 -9.59
N ILE A 112 13.19 18.76 -9.26
CA ILE A 112 12.12 18.13 -10.05
C ILE A 112 10.80 18.79 -9.65
N ARG A 113 10.09 19.43 -10.59
CA ARG A 113 8.76 19.98 -10.34
C ARG A 113 7.67 19.13 -10.95
N LEU A 114 6.73 18.73 -10.11
CA LEU A 114 5.50 18.06 -10.50
C LEU A 114 4.43 19.10 -10.82
N ALA A 115 3.63 18.82 -11.85
CA ALA A 115 2.44 19.56 -12.27
C ALA A 115 2.62 20.98 -12.82
N ALA A 116 3.66 21.75 -12.46
CA ALA A 116 3.95 23.03 -13.09
C ALA A 116 5.44 23.36 -13.08
N VAL A 117 5.96 23.84 -14.21
CA VAL A 117 7.35 24.29 -14.36
C VAL A 117 7.37 25.81 -14.44
N ALA A 118 8.39 26.44 -13.85
CA ALA A 118 8.54 27.90 -13.92
C ALA A 118 8.67 28.34 -15.39
N PHE A 119 7.95 29.39 -15.77
CA PHE A 119 7.96 29.96 -17.12
C PHE A 119 7.45 29.04 -18.24
N ASP A 120 6.82 27.90 -17.89
CA ASP A 120 6.04 27.07 -18.80
C ASP A 120 4.54 27.31 -18.55
N SER A 121 3.76 27.47 -19.62
CA SER A 121 2.31 27.65 -19.55
C SER A 121 1.56 26.33 -19.37
N ARG A 122 2.21 25.19 -19.65
CA ARG A 122 1.65 23.85 -19.49
C ARG A 122 1.67 23.48 -18.02
N SER A 123 0.48 23.28 -17.46
CA SER A 123 0.29 22.82 -16.10
C SER A 123 -0.69 21.65 -16.04
N PHE A 124 -0.54 20.82 -15.02
CA PHE A 124 -1.39 19.67 -14.76
C PHE A 124 -2.48 20.04 -13.77
N ARG A 125 -3.72 19.74 -14.15
CA ARG A 125 -4.88 19.75 -13.26
C ARG A 125 -5.34 18.33 -13.03
N GLY A 126 -5.43 17.92 -11.78
CA GLY A 126 -5.83 16.56 -11.42
C GLY A 126 -5.27 16.12 -10.09
N ARG A 127 -5.38 14.82 -9.81
CA ARG A 127 -4.93 14.19 -8.56
C ARG A 127 -3.69 13.34 -8.79
N MET A 128 -2.72 13.41 -7.88
CA MET A 128 -1.60 12.46 -7.83
C MET A 128 -1.50 11.87 -6.42
N ALA A 129 -1.48 10.55 -6.35
CA ALA A 129 -1.46 9.80 -5.09
C ALA A 129 -0.10 9.16 -4.77
N CYS A 130 0.72 8.99 -5.80
CA CYS A 130 1.97 8.25 -5.70
C CYS A 130 2.94 8.73 -6.79
N LEU A 131 4.21 8.86 -6.44
CA LEU A 131 5.30 9.16 -7.37
C LEU A 131 6.44 8.17 -7.15
N GLN A 132 6.98 7.68 -8.27
CA GLN A 132 8.18 6.86 -8.32
C GLN A 132 9.18 7.46 -9.29
N ILE A 133 10.45 7.37 -8.94
CA ILE A 133 11.55 7.75 -9.84
C ILE A 133 12.55 6.60 -9.90
N TYR A 134 13.02 6.33 -11.10
CA TYR A 134 14.02 5.32 -11.42
C TYR A 134 15.22 6.00 -12.06
N ASN A 135 16.41 5.49 -11.77
CA ASN A 135 17.65 5.97 -12.37
C ASN A 135 18.00 5.33 -13.71
N GLU A 136 17.15 4.44 -14.19
CA GLU A 136 17.35 3.70 -15.42
C GLU A 136 16.02 3.64 -16.20
N ALA A 137 16.12 3.58 -17.53
CA ALA A 137 14.96 3.44 -18.39
C ALA A 137 14.32 2.05 -18.21
N LEU A 138 13.06 2.02 -17.80
CA LEU A 138 12.29 0.79 -17.64
C LEU A 138 11.61 0.39 -18.97
N THR A 139 11.55 -0.91 -19.24
CA THR A 139 10.72 -1.47 -20.31
C THR A 139 9.24 -1.44 -19.94
N LEU A 140 8.33 -1.47 -20.92
CA LEU A 140 6.88 -1.55 -20.68
C LEU A 140 6.46 -2.72 -19.78
N LYS A 141 7.15 -3.87 -19.87
CA LYS A 141 6.91 -5.03 -19.01
C LYS A 141 7.35 -4.76 -17.57
N GLN A 142 8.47 -4.06 -17.38
CA GLN A 142 8.94 -3.63 -16.06
C GLN A 142 8.02 -2.56 -15.46
N ILE A 143 7.60 -1.57 -16.25
CA ILE A 143 6.62 -0.54 -15.84
C ILE A 143 5.35 -1.23 -15.32
N ARG A 144 4.77 -2.15 -16.09
CA ARG A 144 3.56 -2.89 -15.67
C ARG A 144 3.75 -3.71 -14.39
N LYS A 145 4.98 -4.15 -14.09
CA LYS A 145 5.30 -4.89 -12.86
C LYS A 145 5.57 -3.96 -11.68
N SER A 146 6.19 -2.80 -11.93
CA SER A 146 6.50 -1.79 -10.92
C SER A 146 5.31 -0.92 -10.54
N SER A 147 4.33 -0.81 -11.44
CA SER A 147 3.08 -0.07 -11.25
C SER A 147 2.33 -0.46 -9.99
N GLY A 148 2.55 -1.68 -9.47
CA GLY A 148 1.98 -2.13 -8.21
C GLY A 148 2.28 -1.17 -7.04
N LEU A 149 3.46 -0.59 -6.98
CA LEU A 149 3.76 0.37 -5.91
C LEU A 149 2.87 1.64 -5.94
N CYS A 150 2.17 1.91 -7.05
CA CYS A 150 1.25 3.04 -7.24
C CYS A 150 -0.13 2.68 -7.85
N SER A 151 -0.58 1.41 -7.86
CA SER A 151 -1.80 1.00 -8.60
C SER A 151 -3.07 0.80 -7.74
N GLU A 152 -4.23 1.05 -8.37
CA GLU A 152 -5.58 0.84 -7.80
C GLU A 152 -5.90 -0.60 -7.38
N GLU A 153 -5.18 -1.61 -7.87
CA GLU A 153 -5.44 -3.00 -7.50
C GLU A 153 -5.00 -3.31 -6.04
N LEU A 154 -4.19 -2.41 -5.47
CA LEU A 154 -3.47 -2.58 -4.20
C LEU A 154 -4.01 -1.69 -3.08
N ILE A 155 -4.97 -0.88 -3.47
CA ILE A 155 -5.83 0.00 -2.69
C ILE A 155 -7.15 -0.69 -2.36
N ARG A 156 -7.45 -1.85 -2.97
CA ARG A 156 -8.63 -2.63 -2.59
C ARG A 156 -8.56 -2.93 -1.10
N PRO A 157 -9.63 -2.65 -0.33
CA PRO A 157 -9.74 -3.14 1.02
C PRO A 157 -9.45 -4.64 1.06
N CYS A 158 -8.89 -5.11 2.16
CA CYS A 158 -8.51 -6.51 2.32
C CYS A 158 -9.73 -7.36 2.63
N ILE A 159 -10.65 -7.49 1.68
CA ILE A 159 -12.01 -8.04 1.92
C ILE A 159 -12.37 -9.24 1.05
N ASN A 160 -11.54 -9.60 0.08
CA ASN A 160 -11.69 -10.83 -0.69
C ASN A 160 -10.44 -11.70 -0.55
N TYR A 161 -10.34 -12.39 0.58
CA TYR A 161 -9.31 -13.37 0.88
C TYR A 161 -9.95 -14.61 1.51
N THR A 162 -9.27 -15.75 1.41
CA THR A 162 -9.67 -17.00 2.05
C THR A 162 -8.82 -17.23 3.31
N PRO A 163 -9.41 -17.45 4.49
CA PRO A 163 -8.64 -17.88 5.66
C PRO A 163 -7.99 -19.24 5.40
N ILE A 164 -6.71 -19.40 5.74
CA ILE A 164 -5.97 -20.66 5.56
C ILE A 164 -5.13 -20.95 6.80
N GLU A 165 -5.13 -22.22 7.21
CA GLU A 165 -4.25 -22.74 8.26
C GLU A 165 -3.03 -23.43 7.65
N ASP A 166 -3.26 -24.17 6.57
CA ASP A 166 -2.25 -24.98 5.89
C ASP A 166 -2.03 -24.47 4.47
N VAL A 167 -0.91 -23.80 4.24
CA VAL A 167 -0.57 -23.17 2.95
C VAL A 167 -0.39 -24.20 1.83
N THR A 168 -0.18 -25.49 2.13
CA THR A 168 -0.11 -26.53 1.10
C THR A 168 -1.42 -26.66 0.29
N ARG A 169 -2.54 -26.17 0.85
CA ARG A 169 -3.86 -26.16 0.20
C ARG A 169 -4.14 -24.90 -0.62
N ALA A 170 -3.17 -23.98 -0.72
CA ALA A 170 -3.35 -22.73 -1.43
C ALA A 170 -3.42 -22.93 -2.96
N PHE A 171 -4.49 -22.42 -3.57
CA PHE A 171 -4.62 -22.35 -5.01
C PHE A 171 -3.83 -21.16 -5.57
N ASN A 172 -3.26 -21.35 -6.75
CA ASN A 172 -2.53 -20.31 -7.46
C ASN A 172 -3.43 -19.09 -7.72
N GLN A 173 -2.89 -17.89 -7.57
CA GLN A 173 -3.56 -16.61 -7.79
C GLN A 173 -4.73 -16.27 -6.87
N THR A 174 -4.96 -17.03 -5.80
CA THR A 174 -5.97 -16.72 -4.77
C THR A 174 -5.34 -15.98 -3.59
N TRP A 175 -6.05 -14.99 -3.02
CA TRP A 175 -5.61 -14.27 -1.82
C TRP A 175 -5.97 -15.04 -0.56
N TYR A 176 -5.02 -15.18 0.35
CA TYR A 176 -5.17 -15.91 1.60
C TYR A 176 -4.76 -15.08 2.82
N ARG A 177 -5.44 -15.30 3.94
CA ARG A 177 -5.04 -14.80 5.26
C ARG A 177 -4.68 -15.99 6.15
N LEU A 178 -3.52 -15.96 6.78
CA LEU A 178 -3.15 -16.99 7.76
C LEU A 178 -4.03 -16.84 9.00
N LYS A 179 -4.57 -17.94 9.52
CA LYS A 179 -5.31 -17.90 10.79
C LYS A 179 -4.37 -17.61 11.97
N GLY A 180 -4.85 -16.84 12.95
CA GLY A 180 -4.20 -16.66 14.25
C GLY A 180 -3.10 -15.60 14.33
N GLN A 181 -3.29 -14.40 13.77
CA GLN A 181 -2.29 -13.30 13.75
C GLN A 181 -0.88 -13.76 13.31
N GLN A 182 -0.83 -14.72 12.39
CA GLN A 182 0.43 -15.25 11.86
C GLN A 182 0.85 -14.50 10.61
N GLN A 183 2.16 -14.39 10.42
CA GLN A 183 2.78 -13.86 9.20
C GLN A 183 3.87 -14.80 8.70
N ILE A 184 4.09 -14.86 7.39
CA ILE A 184 5.16 -15.70 6.82
C ILE A 184 6.52 -15.18 7.28
N SER A 185 7.34 -16.05 7.86
CA SER A 185 8.64 -15.64 8.40
C SER A 185 9.56 -15.06 7.32
N THR A 186 10.31 -14.02 7.69
CA THR A 186 11.37 -13.44 6.85
C THR A 186 12.78 -13.80 7.33
N GLN A 187 12.89 -14.49 8.47
CA GLN A 187 14.16 -14.78 9.14
C GLN A 187 14.83 -16.08 8.68
N GLY A 188 14.23 -16.80 7.73
CA GLY A 188 14.74 -18.08 7.25
C GLY A 188 13.88 -19.27 7.69
N PRO A 189 14.33 -20.50 7.40
CA PRO A 189 13.65 -21.72 7.79
C PRO A 189 13.71 -21.90 9.31
N GLN A 190 12.56 -22.07 9.96
CA GLN A 190 12.46 -22.22 11.42
C GLN A 190 12.41 -23.68 11.90
N SER A 191 12.28 -24.64 10.99
CA SER A 191 12.14 -26.07 11.31
C SER A 191 13.41 -26.85 11.02
N ASN A 192 13.82 -27.71 11.97
CA ASN A 192 14.87 -28.72 11.78
C ASN A 192 14.38 -29.97 11.04
N LEU A 193 13.06 -30.08 10.80
CA LEU A 193 12.43 -31.24 10.18
C LEU A 193 12.03 -30.89 8.74
N GLY A 194 12.77 -31.43 7.77
CA GLY A 194 12.48 -31.29 6.34
C GLY A 194 12.77 -29.90 5.76
N LEU A 195 12.29 -29.68 4.53
CA LEU A 195 12.37 -28.39 3.86
C LEU A 195 11.25 -27.48 4.34
N SER A 196 11.60 -26.23 4.68
CA SER A 196 10.62 -25.20 5.04
C SER A 196 10.79 -23.94 4.21
N GLY A 197 9.67 -23.31 3.91
CA GLY A 197 9.56 -22.09 3.13
C GLY A 197 9.64 -20.84 3.98
N TRP A 198 10.31 -19.79 3.51
CA TRP A 198 10.27 -18.45 4.09
C TRP A 198 10.25 -17.38 3.00
N MET A 199 9.81 -16.18 3.35
CA MET A 199 9.76 -15.05 2.42
C MET A 199 11.09 -14.30 2.43
N ARG A 200 11.65 -14.05 1.25
CA ARG A 200 12.84 -13.21 1.11
C ARG A 200 12.45 -11.74 1.08
N GLY A 201 12.91 -11.00 2.09
CA GLY A 201 12.67 -9.57 2.29
C GLY A 201 11.54 -9.27 3.27
N PRO A 202 11.45 -8.02 3.77
CA PRO A 202 10.55 -7.62 4.86
C PRO A 202 9.08 -7.47 4.42
N HIS A 203 8.07 -7.70 5.26
CA HIS A 203 6.69 -7.40 4.87
C HIS A 203 6.51 -5.93 4.39
N PRO A 204 5.62 -5.65 3.40
CA PRO A 204 5.37 -4.29 2.95
C PRO A 204 4.70 -3.46 4.05
N GLN A 205 4.88 -2.14 4.00
CA GLN A 205 3.98 -1.22 4.70
C GLN A 205 2.65 -1.14 3.95
N ARG A 206 1.57 -0.73 4.62
CA ARG A 206 0.23 -0.72 4.03
C ARG A 206 0.14 0.22 2.83
N GLU A 207 0.91 1.30 2.86
CA GLU A 207 0.92 2.37 1.87
C GLU A 207 1.77 2.02 0.64
N ILE A 208 2.64 1.01 0.76
CA ILE A 208 3.41 0.44 -0.35
C ILE A 208 2.51 -0.45 -1.24
N GLY A 209 1.35 -0.86 -0.75
CA GLY A 209 0.45 -1.79 -1.44
C GLY A 209 0.99 -3.22 -1.45
N ALA A 210 0.50 -4.07 -2.36
CA ALA A 210 1.09 -5.41 -2.48
C ALA A 210 2.40 -5.39 -3.25
N VAL A 211 3.36 -6.13 -2.71
CA VAL A 211 4.68 -6.34 -3.30
C VAL A 211 4.84 -7.81 -3.66
N GLU A 212 5.51 -8.07 -4.77
CA GLU A 212 5.93 -9.42 -5.14
C GLU A 212 7.25 -9.76 -4.42
N ARG A 213 7.33 -10.95 -3.84
CA ARG A 213 8.48 -11.49 -3.13
C ARG A 213 8.77 -12.92 -3.55
N ASP A 214 10.01 -13.31 -3.34
CA ASP A 214 10.44 -14.68 -3.53
C ASP A 214 10.17 -15.49 -2.26
N LEU A 215 9.49 -16.61 -2.41
CA LEU A 215 9.52 -17.68 -1.41
C LEU A 215 10.70 -18.59 -1.70
N CYS A 216 11.42 -18.92 -0.64
CA CYS A 216 12.56 -19.82 -0.69
C CYS A 216 12.26 -21.02 0.20
N PHE A 217 12.38 -22.22 -0.35
CA PHE A 217 12.23 -23.47 0.39
C PHE A 217 13.59 -24.14 0.50
N GLY A 218 14.00 -24.42 1.74
CA GLY A 218 15.34 -24.89 2.03
C GLY A 218 15.42 -25.58 3.38
N ASP A 219 16.59 -26.15 3.63
CA ASP A 219 16.96 -26.70 4.93
C ASP A 219 17.43 -25.59 5.87
N VAL A 220 17.66 -25.93 7.14
CA VAL A 220 18.16 -25.02 8.18
C VAL A 220 19.48 -24.33 7.86
N ARG A 221 20.23 -24.80 6.84
CA ARG A 221 21.46 -24.15 6.39
C ARG A 221 21.17 -22.91 5.54
N GLY A 222 19.90 -22.65 5.21
CA GLY A 222 19.45 -21.48 4.45
C GLY A 222 19.66 -21.60 2.94
N SER A 223 20.04 -22.78 2.45
CA SER A 223 20.24 -23.01 1.01
C SER A 223 18.89 -23.12 0.29
N CYS A 224 18.67 -22.27 -0.71
CA CYS A 224 17.42 -22.20 -1.44
C CYS A 224 17.30 -23.32 -2.48
N GLN A 225 16.55 -24.37 -2.16
CA GLN A 225 16.39 -25.54 -3.03
C GLN A 225 15.25 -25.36 -4.03
N HIS A 226 14.09 -24.85 -3.57
CA HIS A 226 12.96 -24.53 -4.43
C HIS A 226 12.56 -23.06 -4.28
N LYS A 227 12.06 -22.47 -5.36
CA LYS A 227 11.61 -21.08 -5.41
C LYS A 227 10.16 -21.03 -5.85
N ALA A 228 9.39 -20.18 -5.20
CA ALA A 228 8.07 -19.76 -5.64
C ALA A 228 7.98 -18.23 -5.51
N SER A 229 6.88 -17.66 -5.97
CA SER A 229 6.62 -16.23 -5.78
C SER A 229 5.38 -16.04 -4.91
N VAL A 230 5.38 -14.98 -4.11
CA VAL A 230 4.24 -14.55 -3.32
C VAL A 230 4.01 -13.06 -3.52
N THR A 231 2.79 -12.68 -3.82
CA THR A 231 2.37 -11.28 -3.69
C THR A 231 1.82 -11.09 -2.28
N VAL A 232 2.38 -10.17 -1.50
CA VAL A 232 1.96 -9.89 -0.12
C VAL A 232 1.50 -8.45 -0.01
N ARG A 233 0.38 -8.19 0.68
CA ARG A 233 -0.07 -6.84 1.06
C ARG A 233 -0.31 -6.75 2.56
N HIS A 234 -0.02 -5.59 3.12
CA HIS A 234 -0.35 -5.25 4.50
C HIS A 234 -1.75 -4.64 4.55
N CYS A 235 -2.61 -5.26 5.34
CA CYS A 235 -3.96 -4.82 5.66
C CYS A 235 -3.95 -4.19 7.06
N PHE A 236 -5.06 -3.63 7.51
CA PHE A 236 -5.13 -3.10 8.87
C PHE A 236 -5.01 -4.23 9.90
N GLY A 237 -3.79 -4.43 10.42
CA GLY A 237 -3.50 -5.39 11.48
C GLY A 237 -3.20 -6.83 11.03
N TYR A 238 -3.14 -7.10 9.73
CA TYR A 238 -2.81 -8.44 9.22
C TYR A 238 -2.22 -8.37 7.82
N TYR A 239 -1.61 -9.46 7.37
CA TYR A 239 -1.13 -9.61 6.01
C TYR A 239 -1.99 -10.60 5.23
N VAL A 240 -2.11 -10.36 3.92
CA VAL A 240 -2.66 -11.37 3.00
C VAL A 240 -1.70 -11.65 1.87
N TYR A 241 -1.74 -12.90 1.41
CA TYR A 241 -0.74 -13.50 0.55
C TYR A 241 -1.42 -14.14 -0.66
N LYS A 242 -0.87 -13.92 -1.85
CA LYS A 242 -1.28 -14.57 -3.09
C LYS A 242 -0.10 -15.33 -3.66
N PHE A 243 -0.20 -16.64 -3.64
CA PHE A 243 0.90 -17.52 -4.00
C PHE A 243 0.90 -17.86 -5.50
N ILE A 244 2.09 -17.95 -6.07
CA ILE A 244 2.32 -18.28 -7.48
C ILE A 244 3.43 -19.32 -7.58
N GLY A 245 3.08 -20.49 -8.13
CA GLY A 245 4.03 -21.58 -8.34
C GLY A 245 4.49 -22.27 -7.06
N LEU A 246 3.59 -22.46 -6.08
CA LEU A 246 3.89 -23.32 -4.93
C LEU A 246 4.15 -24.76 -5.42
N PRO A 247 5.17 -25.44 -4.88
CA PRO A 247 5.40 -26.85 -5.19
C PRO A 247 4.21 -27.69 -4.69
N GLN A 248 3.84 -28.73 -5.42
CA GLN A 248 2.75 -29.65 -5.01
C GLN A 248 3.16 -30.60 -3.87
N GLU A 249 4.42 -30.52 -3.43
CA GLU A 249 4.95 -31.31 -2.34
C GLU A 249 4.47 -30.73 -0.99
N HIS A 250 4.41 -31.54 0.07
CA HIS A 250 3.98 -31.14 1.42
C HIS A 250 4.99 -30.21 2.13
N LEU A 251 5.40 -29.13 1.47
CA LEU A 251 6.38 -28.19 1.98
C LEU A 251 5.69 -27.19 2.92
N GLN A 252 6.16 -27.17 4.17
CA GLN A 252 5.65 -26.24 5.18
C GLN A 252 6.22 -24.84 4.94
N ILE A 253 5.43 -23.80 5.26
CA ILE A 253 5.92 -22.42 5.32
C ILE A 253 6.12 -22.05 6.78
N SER A 254 7.29 -21.49 7.08
CA SER A 254 7.62 -20.95 8.40
C SER A 254 6.77 -19.71 8.65
N VAL A 255 6.12 -19.66 9.81
CA VAL A 255 5.28 -18.54 10.22
C VAL A 255 5.79 -17.99 11.54
N ASP A 256 5.98 -16.68 11.59
CA ASP A 256 6.21 -15.99 12.86
C ASP A 256 4.85 -15.94 13.58
N LYS A 257 4.79 -16.55 14.76
CA LYS A 257 3.65 -16.40 15.67
C LYS A 257 3.80 -15.07 16.40
N ASP A 258 2.75 -14.27 16.41
CA ASP A 258 2.69 -13.16 17.36
C ASP A 258 2.62 -13.74 18.77
N VAL A 259 3.63 -13.45 19.59
CA VAL A 259 3.74 -13.93 20.98
C VAL A 259 2.63 -13.33 21.85
N ASP A 260 2.00 -12.23 21.38
CA ASP A 260 0.91 -11.51 22.07
C ASP A 260 -0.50 -11.91 21.57
N ALA A 261 -0.63 -12.84 20.62
CA ALA A 261 -1.92 -13.25 20.08
C ALA A 261 -2.75 -14.13 21.05
N GLU A 262 -2.11 -14.71 22.08
CA GLU A 262 -2.79 -15.44 23.16
C GLU A 262 -3.39 -14.52 24.23
N THR A 263 -3.17 -13.20 24.15
CA THR A 263 -3.65 -12.20 25.12
C THR A 263 -4.41 -11.03 24.48
N LEU A 264 -4.96 -11.20 23.26
CA LEU A 264 -5.93 -10.23 22.75
C LEU A 264 -7.05 -10.09 23.77
N PRO A 265 -7.28 -8.89 24.36
CA PRO A 265 -8.31 -8.75 25.36
C PRO A 265 -9.65 -9.10 24.71
N GLU A 266 -10.39 -10.04 25.30
CA GLU A 266 -11.75 -10.37 24.91
C GLU A 266 -12.66 -9.17 25.18
N ARG A 267 -12.59 -8.17 24.30
CA ARG A 267 -13.45 -6.99 24.33
C ARG A 267 -14.63 -7.30 23.43
N ILE A 268 -15.79 -7.49 24.05
CA ILE A 268 -17.04 -7.59 23.32
C ILE A 268 -17.55 -6.18 23.08
N PHE A 269 -18.05 -5.94 21.86
CA PHE A 269 -18.69 -4.69 21.50
C PHE A 269 -20.20 -4.89 21.37
N GLN A 270 -20.95 -4.01 22.03
CA GLN A 270 -22.40 -3.97 21.92
C GLN A 270 -22.83 -2.89 20.91
N GLU A 271 -23.73 -3.26 20.00
CA GLU A 271 -24.30 -2.36 19.01
C GLU A 271 -25.37 -1.43 19.64
N ARG A 272 -25.25 -0.14 19.33
CA ARG A 272 -26.25 0.90 19.56
C ARG A 272 -26.66 1.48 18.18
N PRO A 273 -27.78 1.01 17.61
CA PRO A 273 -28.19 1.40 16.27
C PRO A 273 -28.65 2.86 16.22
N ARG A 274 -28.51 3.49 15.06
CA ARG A 274 -28.90 4.88 14.77
C ARG A 274 -28.11 5.94 15.53
N PHE A 275 -26.90 5.61 15.95
CA PHE A 275 -25.97 6.54 16.58
C PHE A 275 -24.60 6.45 15.90
N GLN A 276 -23.86 7.55 15.96
CA GLN A 276 -22.49 7.66 15.49
C GLN A 276 -21.72 8.55 16.48
N LEU A 277 -20.54 8.10 16.92
CA LEU A 277 -19.63 8.95 17.67
C LEU A 277 -18.80 9.78 16.68
N THR A 278 -18.88 11.10 16.76
CA THR A 278 -18.11 12.02 15.92
C THR A 278 -16.85 12.53 16.64
N ASP A 279 -15.96 13.20 15.91
CA ASP A 279 -14.78 13.92 16.43
C ASP A 279 -13.67 13.06 17.08
N HIS A 280 -13.92 11.76 17.24
CA HIS A 280 -13.00 10.77 17.81
C HIS A 280 -12.55 9.72 16.80
N VAL A 281 -12.98 9.82 15.54
CA VAL A 281 -12.60 8.90 14.47
C VAL A 281 -11.12 9.12 14.13
N PHE A 282 -10.29 8.11 14.40
CA PHE A 282 -8.86 8.15 14.07
C PHE A 282 -8.49 7.26 12.88
N TYR A 283 -9.39 6.35 12.49
CA TYR A 283 -9.25 5.51 11.32
C TYR A 283 -10.61 5.27 10.67
N GLU A 284 -10.64 5.29 9.34
CA GLU A 284 -11.82 5.02 8.53
C GLU A 284 -11.46 4.09 7.37
N GLU A 285 -12.31 3.10 7.11
CA GLU A 285 -12.19 2.14 6.02
C GLU A 285 -13.53 1.97 5.30
N SER A 286 -13.54 2.06 3.97
CA SER A 286 -14.74 1.80 3.17
C SER A 286 -14.75 0.38 2.63
N ASN A 287 -15.92 -0.08 2.18
CA ASN A 287 -16.19 -1.43 1.66
C ASN A 287 -15.97 -2.54 2.70
N VAL A 288 -16.04 -2.25 4.00
CA VAL A 288 -15.95 -3.30 5.03
C VAL A 288 -17.25 -4.12 5.01
N PRO A 289 -17.17 -5.44 4.81
CA PRO A 289 -18.32 -6.27 4.42
C PRO A 289 -19.31 -6.49 5.56
N SER A 290 -18.87 -6.31 6.81
CA SER A 290 -19.69 -6.54 7.99
C SER A 290 -19.19 -5.74 9.19
N PRO A 291 -20.06 -5.47 10.19
CA PRO A 291 -19.63 -4.87 11.45
C PRO A 291 -18.66 -5.76 12.21
N ALA A 292 -18.74 -7.09 12.05
CA ALA A 292 -17.79 -8.03 12.67
C ALA A 292 -16.36 -7.83 12.17
N GLN A 293 -16.17 -7.54 10.87
CA GLN A 293 -14.85 -7.21 10.32
C GLN A 293 -14.34 -5.87 10.86
N CYS A 294 -15.23 -4.90 11.11
CA CYS A 294 -14.88 -3.62 11.73
C CYS A 294 -14.48 -3.79 13.21
N VAL A 295 -15.18 -4.66 13.95
CA VAL A 295 -14.79 -5.07 15.32
C VAL A 295 -13.40 -5.69 15.32
N GLU A 296 -13.10 -6.58 14.37
CA GLU A 296 -11.77 -7.17 14.25
C GLU A 296 -10.68 -6.10 14.05
N TYR A 297 -10.93 -5.08 13.23
CA TYR A 297 -9.98 -3.97 13.09
C TYR A 297 -9.75 -3.27 14.44
N CYS A 298 -10.81 -3.00 15.21
CA CYS A 298 -10.69 -2.40 16.53
C CYS A 298 -9.87 -3.24 17.51
N LEU A 299 -10.10 -4.57 17.52
CA LEU A 299 -9.36 -5.50 18.37
C LEU A 299 -7.86 -5.49 18.02
N VAL A 300 -7.51 -5.46 16.73
CA VAL A 300 -6.11 -5.40 16.32
C VAL A 300 -5.48 -4.02 16.56
N ALA A 301 -6.25 -2.95 16.51
CA ALA A 301 -5.77 -1.61 16.93
C ALA A 301 -5.45 -1.54 18.44
N GLY A 302 -5.87 -2.52 19.23
CA GLY A 302 -5.59 -2.63 20.65
C GLY A 302 -6.11 -1.43 21.42
N GLU A 303 -5.28 -0.88 22.30
CA GLU A 303 -5.63 0.27 23.16
C GLU A 303 -5.96 1.55 22.38
N LYS A 304 -5.53 1.66 21.11
CA LYS A 304 -5.85 2.83 20.28
C LYS A 304 -7.34 2.90 19.91
N CYS A 305 -8.03 1.76 19.92
CA CYS A 305 -9.46 1.70 19.61
C CYS A 305 -10.30 1.48 20.87
N GLU A 306 -11.06 2.49 21.24
CA GLU A 306 -11.97 2.43 22.38
C GLU A 306 -13.40 2.05 21.97
N SER A 307 -13.87 2.52 20.83
CA SER A 307 -15.19 2.20 20.26
C SER A 307 -15.16 2.29 18.72
N LEU A 308 -16.24 1.96 18.03
CA LEU A 308 -16.28 2.04 16.56
C LEU A 308 -17.67 2.45 16.04
N ASN A 309 -17.71 2.97 14.82
CA ASN A 309 -18.95 3.17 14.06
C ASN A 309 -18.93 2.28 12.81
N TYR A 310 -20.10 1.81 12.39
CA TYR A 310 -20.25 1.10 11.13
C TYR A 310 -21.52 1.53 10.40
N SER A 311 -21.44 1.62 9.07
CA SER A 311 -22.57 1.93 8.20
C SER A 311 -22.56 1.05 6.96
N SER A 312 -23.52 0.12 6.88
CA SER A 312 -23.75 -0.64 5.64
C SER A 312 -24.33 0.21 4.51
N LYS A 313 -25.03 1.32 4.85
CA LYS A 313 -25.65 2.24 3.89
C LYS A 313 -24.63 3.20 3.27
N ASP A 314 -23.50 3.42 3.94
CA ASP A 314 -22.40 4.24 3.45
C ASP A 314 -21.29 3.32 2.94
N ASN A 315 -21.56 2.55 1.88
CA ASN A 315 -20.57 1.66 1.25
C ASN A 315 -19.80 0.74 2.22
N GLY A 316 -20.43 0.30 3.33
CA GLY A 316 -19.75 -0.50 4.35
C GLY A 316 -18.64 0.26 5.09
N THR A 317 -18.79 1.56 5.34
CA THR A 317 -17.80 2.36 6.07
C THR A 317 -17.68 1.90 7.53
N CYS A 318 -16.45 1.64 7.96
CA CYS A 318 -16.02 1.32 9.31
C CYS A 318 -15.17 2.48 9.84
N GLN A 319 -15.49 3.00 11.02
CA GLN A 319 -14.72 4.04 11.69
C GLN A 319 -14.28 3.54 13.06
N LEU A 320 -12.99 3.63 13.38
CA LEU A 320 -12.47 3.34 14.71
C LEU A 320 -12.31 4.63 15.49
N ASN A 321 -12.77 4.62 16.73
CA ASN A 321 -12.77 5.76 17.63
C ASN A 321 -11.78 5.56 18.77
N ASN A 322 -11.05 6.61 19.11
CA ASN A 322 -10.10 6.62 20.24
C ASN A 322 -10.77 7.03 21.57
N ALA A 323 -12.10 7.02 21.62
CA ALA A 323 -12.87 7.39 22.79
C ALA A 323 -14.19 6.59 22.86
N THR A 324 -14.88 6.65 23.99
CA THR A 324 -16.24 6.13 24.16
C THR A 324 -17.26 7.23 24.46
N ALA A 325 -18.55 6.95 24.21
CA ALA A 325 -19.64 7.86 24.57
C ALA A 325 -19.76 8.11 26.08
N SER A 326 -19.20 7.25 26.93
CA SER A 326 -19.18 7.45 28.39
C SER A 326 -18.37 8.69 28.79
N GLY A 327 -17.30 9.01 28.04
CA GLY A 327 -16.50 10.22 28.25
C GLY A 327 -16.97 11.42 27.39
N TYR A 328 -17.61 11.15 26.25
CA TYR A 328 -17.90 12.18 25.23
C TYR A 328 -19.32 12.09 24.69
N GLY A 329 -20.31 11.97 25.58
CA GLY A 329 -21.71 11.76 25.19
C GLY A 329 -22.30 12.85 24.27
N HIS A 330 -21.76 14.08 24.31
CA HIS A 330 -22.18 15.18 23.43
C HIS A 330 -21.72 15.02 21.97
N HIS A 331 -20.70 14.19 21.71
CA HIS A 331 -20.26 13.81 20.36
C HIS A 331 -21.01 12.58 19.83
N LEU A 332 -21.87 11.95 20.64
CA LEU A 332 -22.68 10.82 20.19
C LEU A 332 -23.98 11.34 19.53
N LEU A 333 -23.96 11.44 18.21
CA LEU A 333 -25.05 12.01 17.43
C LEU A 333 -26.00 10.94 16.90
N ALA A 334 -27.28 11.28 16.81
CA ALA A 334 -28.28 10.43 16.18
C ALA A 334 -28.08 10.43 14.65
N ASN A 335 -27.88 9.26 14.05
CA ASN A 335 -27.67 9.11 12.62
C ASN A 335 -28.30 7.81 12.11
N GLN A 336 -29.36 7.91 11.30
CA GLN A 336 -30.18 6.77 10.85
C GLN A 336 -29.46 5.76 9.95
N SER A 337 -28.28 6.11 9.44
CA SER A 337 -27.49 5.25 8.56
C SER A 337 -26.38 4.49 9.29
N TRP A 338 -26.10 4.83 10.55
CA TRP A 338 -24.94 4.36 11.28
C TRP A 338 -25.33 3.57 12.54
N ALA A 339 -24.42 2.71 12.96
CA ALA A 339 -24.47 2.01 14.23
C ALA A 339 -23.17 2.28 15.00
N TYR A 340 -23.32 2.62 16.28
CA TYR A 340 -22.23 2.85 17.21
C TYR A 340 -21.99 1.59 18.04
N PHE A 341 -20.75 1.18 18.23
CA PHE A 341 -20.40 -0.03 18.94
C PHE A 341 -19.48 0.32 20.11
N HIS A 342 -19.91 0.06 21.34
CA HIS A 342 -19.15 0.35 22.55
C HIS A 342 -18.72 -0.93 23.26
N PRO A 343 -17.59 -0.91 23.99
CA PRO A 343 -17.14 -2.08 24.73
C PRO A 343 -18.11 -2.40 25.87
N ILE A 344 -18.25 -3.69 26.18
CA ILE A 344 -18.93 -4.20 27.38
C ILE A 344 -17.97 -5.11 28.14
N ALA A 345 -18.10 -5.13 29.47
CA ALA A 345 -17.34 -6.04 30.31
C ALA A 345 -17.94 -7.45 30.24
N LEU A 346 -17.08 -8.46 30.16
CA LEU A 346 -17.44 -9.85 30.45
C LEU A 346 -17.64 -9.95 31.96
N VAL A 347 -18.88 -10.22 32.39
CA VAL A 347 -19.25 -10.41 33.80
C VAL A 347 -19.06 -11.86 34.21
#